data_AF-B8A1F2-F1
#
_entry.id   AF-B8A1F2-F1
#
_cell.length_a   1.000
_cell.length_b   1.000
_cell.length_c   1.000
_cell.angle_alpha   90.00
_cell.angle_beta   90.00
_cell.angle_gamma   90.00
#
_symmetry.space_group_name_H-M   'P 1'
#
loop_
_entity.id
_entity.type
_entity.pdbx_description
1 polymer ?
#
loop_
_entity_poly.entity_id
_entity_poly.type
_entity_poly.pdbx_seq_one_letter_code
_entity_poly.pdbx_strand_id
1 'polypeptide(L)'
;MIDDKSKVTLAVECPRVTVNPQPSLFDLSGYSKVPIEALSSVPLDHSVVEDIDPKTWAVSAAPPRAVAPANPNVPSAPPEIPMAERFRLAYVEREARLAPKRAKRERQRRRRAERDYMMVDIDARSVALAAQASRNLRKS
;
A
#
# COMPACT_ATOMS: atom_id res chain seq x y z
N MET A 1 -15.20 -8.15 42.69
CA MET A 1 -16.64 -7.96 42.44
C MET A 1 -16.80 -6.59 41.79
N ILE A 2 -17.43 -6.48 40.63
CA ILE A 2 -17.57 -5.19 39.91
C ILE A 2 -18.68 -4.38 40.59
N ASP A 3 -18.42 -3.10 40.87
CA ASP A 3 -19.40 -2.16 41.44
C ASP A 3 -20.58 -1.93 40.49
N ASP A 4 -21.77 -1.72 41.05
CA ASP A 4 -23.00 -1.64 40.25
C ASP A 4 -23.03 -0.43 39.32
N LYS A 5 -22.40 0.69 39.71
CA LYS A 5 -22.26 1.85 38.83
C LYS A 5 -21.37 1.54 37.63
N SER A 6 -20.29 0.79 37.86
CA SER A 6 -19.37 0.39 36.79
C SER A 6 -20.01 -0.56 35.78
N LYS A 7 -20.98 -1.39 36.20
CA LYS A 7 -21.75 -2.25 35.26
C LYS A 7 -22.62 -1.43 34.31
N VAL A 8 -23.24 -0.37 34.82
CA VAL A 8 -24.13 0.50 34.01
C VAL A 8 -23.32 1.27 32.99
N THR A 9 -22.19 1.86 33.36
CA THR A 9 -21.31 2.56 32.40
C THR A 9 -20.78 1.63 31.32
N LEU A 10 -20.34 0.42 31.69
CA LEU A 10 -19.88 -0.59 30.71
C LEU A 10 -20.97 -0.98 29.71
N ALA A 11 -22.23 -1.09 30.14
CA ALA A 11 -23.34 -1.44 29.25
C ALA A 11 -23.69 -0.31 28.26
N VAL A 12 -23.47 0.95 28.64
CA VAL A 12 -23.71 2.13 27.79
C VAL A 12 -22.56 2.35 26.82
N GLU A 13 -21.31 2.18 27.27
CA GLU A 13 -20.11 2.40 26.47
C GLU A 13 -19.86 1.26 25.47
N CYS A 14 -20.15 0.03 25.88
CA CYS A 14 -19.97 -1.18 25.08
C CYS A 14 -21.27 -1.99 25.06
N PRO A 15 -22.30 -1.56 24.29
CA PRO A 15 -23.52 -2.33 24.17
C PRO A 15 -23.19 -3.70 23.58
N ARG A 16 -23.42 -4.76 24.38
CA ARG A 16 -23.17 -6.14 23.96
C ARG A 16 -24.15 -6.48 22.85
N VAL A 17 -23.68 -6.52 21.60
CA VAL A 17 -24.48 -6.92 20.45
C VAL A 17 -24.83 -8.40 20.60
N THR A 18 -26.06 -8.70 21.00
CA THR A 18 -26.59 -10.07 21.00
C THR A 18 -26.93 -10.44 19.56
N VAL A 19 -26.08 -11.24 18.93
CA VAL A 19 -26.25 -11.69 17.53
C VAL A 19 -27.50 -12.56 17.39
N ASN A 20 -27.94 -13.20 18.47
CA ASN A 20 -29.21 -13.90 18.53
C ASN A 20 -30.26 -13.03 19.23
N PRO A 21 -31.30 -12.53 18.53
CA PRO A 21 -32.43 -11.91 19.21
C PRO A 21 -33.05 -12.92 20.18
N GLN A 22 -33.48 -12.43 21.35
CA GLN A 22 -34.32 -13.24 22.25
C GLN A 22 -35.57 -13.66 21.46
N PRO A 23 -35.95 -14.95 21.48
CA PRO A 23 -37.16 -15.38 20.80
C PRO A 23 -38.35 -14.62 21.40
N SER A 24 -38.98 -13.78 20.59
CA SER A 24 -40.12 -12.98 21.00
C SER A 24 -41.36 -13.86 21.00
N LEU A 25 -42.21 -13.74 22.01
CA LEU A 25 -43.53 -14.40 22.03
C LEU A 25 -44.43 -13.94 20.86
N PHE A 26 -44.04 -12.87 20.14
CA PHE A 26 -44.75 -12.30 19.00
C PHE A 26 -44.14 -12.63 17.63
N ASP A 27 -43.21 -13.58 17.54
CA ASP A 27 -42.69 -14.04 16.24
C ASP A 27 -43.74 -14.88 15.50
N LEU A 28 -44.69 -14.18 14.87
CA LEU A 28 -45.82 -14.69 14.10
C LEU A 28 -45.44 -15.30 12.74
N SER A 29 -44.17 -15.62 12.51
CA SER A 29 -43.74 -16.31 11.29
C SER A 29 -42.44 -17.05 11.58
N GLY A 30 -42.54 -18.36 11.80
CA GLY A 30 -41.43 -19.25 12.18
C GLY A 30 -40.33 -19.43 11.13
N TYR A 31 -39.67 -18.36 10.71
CA TYR A 31 -38.51 -18.38 9.83
C TYR A 31 -37.53 -17.24 10.10
N SER A 32 -37.13 -17.03 11.36
CA SER A 32 -35.74 -16.62 11.57
C SER A 32 -34.89 -17.89 11.42
N LYS A 33 -34.43 -18.17 10.19
CA LYS A 33 -33.42 -19.20 9.92
C LYS A 33 -32.12 -18.76 10.60
N VAL A 34 -32.04 -18.99 11.90
CA VAL A 34 -30.80 -18.91 12.65
C VAL A 34 -29.95 -20.07 12.11
N PRO A 35 -28.76 -19.79 11.54
CA PRO A 35 -27.81 -20.83 11.18
C PRO A 35 -27.60 -21.77 12.37
N ILE A 36 -27.42 -23.07 12.13
CA ILE A 36 -27.33 -24.07 13.21
C ILE A 36 -26.20 -23.70 14.18
N GLU A 37 -25.14 -23.10 13.64
CA GLU A 37 -23.95 -22.61 14.33
C GLU A 37 -24.24 -21.45 15.29
N ALA A 38 -25.37 -20.75 15.10
CA ALA A 38 -25.81 -19.63 15.90
C ALA A 38 -26.96 -19.99 16.85
N LEU A 39 -27.34 -21.27 17.00
CA LEU A 39 -28.36 -21.68 17.97
C LEU A 39 -27.88 -21.45 19.42
N SER A 40 -28.76 -20.97 20.29
CA SER A 40 -28.48 -20.69 21.71
C SER A 40 -28.07 -21.92 22.52
N SER A 41 -28.33 -23.11 22.00
CA SER A 41 -27.92 -24.40 22.57
C SER A 41 -26.50 -24.82 22.17
N VAL A 42 -25.86 -24.14 21.22
CA VAL A 42 -24.50 -24.46 20.77
C VAL A 42 -23.50 -23.60 21.57
N PRO A 43 -22.69 -24.20 22.44
CA PRO A 43 -21.65 -23.48 23.16
C PRO A 43 -20.57 -22.99 22.18
N LEU A 44 -20.50 -21.67 21.97
CA LEU A 44 -19.50 -21.00 21.11
C LEU A 44 -18.08 -20.99 21.73
N ASP A 45 -17.95 -21.40 22.99
CA ASP A 45 -16.68 -21.43 23.73
C ASP A 45 -15.81 -22.67 23.41
N HIS A 46 -16.23 -23.51 22.48
CA HIS A 46 -15.43 -24.64 22.03
C HIS A 46 -14.32 -24.10 21.13
N SER A 47 -13.10 -24.65 21.29
CA SER A 47 -11.87 -24.17 20.67
C SER A 47 -12.07 -23.82 19.18
N VAL A 48 -12.23 -22.53 18.89
CA VAL A 48 -12.39 -21.99 17.52
C VAL A 48 -11.18 -22.29 16.63
N VAL A 49 -10.07 -22.70 17.24
CA VAL A 49 -8.83 -23.00 16.55
C VAL A 49 -8.39 -24.42 16.90
N GLU A 50 -8.72 -25.35 16.02
CA GLU A 50 -8.05 -26.65 15.98
C GLU A 50 -6.58 -26.42 15.59
N ASP A 51 -5.68 -27.24 16.12
CA ASP A 51 -4.24 -27.22 15.85
C ASP A 51 -3.39 -26.07 16.44
N ILE A 52 -3.90 -25.24 17.36
CA ILE A 52 -3.05 -24.28 18.09
C ILE A 52 -3.02 -24.60 19.59
N ASP A 53 -1.83 -24.88 20.12
CA ASP A 53 -1.63 -25.01 21.56
C ASP A 53 -1.66 -23.62 22.22
N PRO A 54 -2.64 -23.30 23.08
CA PRO A 54 -2.75 -21.98 23.71
C PRO A 54 -1.63 -21.67 24.70
N LYS A 55 -0.90 -22.68 25.18
CA LYS A 55 0.21 -22.51 26.12
C LYS A 55 1.53 -22.16 25.43
N THR A 56 1.73 -22.70 24.23
CA THR A 56 2.99 -22.54 23.48
C THR A 56 2.84 -21.72 22.21
N TRP A 57 1.60 -21.40 21.82
CA TRP A 57 1.23 -20.81 20.52
C TRP A 57 1.75 -21.63 19.33
N ALA A 58 2.13 -22.88 19.56
CA ALA A 58 2.60 -23.77 18.51
C ALA A 58 1.41 -24.18 17.66
N VAL A 59 1.54 -23.94 16.35
CA VAL A 59 0.61 -24.46 15.35
C VAL A 59 1.05 -25.87 15.00
N SER A 60 0.23 -26.88 15.28
CA SER A 60 0.34 -28.24 14.72
C SER A 60 0.00 -28.16 13.24
N ALA A 61 0.87 -27.54 12.46
CA ALA A 61 0.70 -27.47 11.02
C ALA A 61 0.67 -28.90 10.48
N ALA A 62 -0.47 -29.33 9.96
CA ALA A 62 -0.50 -30.40 8.98
C ALA A 62 0.60 -30.09 7.94
N PRO A 63 1.41 -31.08 7.52
CA PRO A 63 2.55 -30.81 6.66
C PRO A 63 2.09 -30.02 5.44
N PRO A 64 2.83 -28.96 5.03
CA PRO A 64 2.46 -28.15 3.88
C PRO A 64 2.18 -29.10 2.72
N ARG A 65 0.96 -29.01 2.18
CA ARG A 65 0.50 -29.83 1.06
C ARG A 65 1.61 -29.83 0.03
N ALA A 66 2.24 -30.99 -0.18
CA ALA A 66 3.28 -31.13 -1.18
C ALA A 66 2.69 -30.62 -2.50
N VAL A 67 3.27 -29.53 -3.02
CA VAL A 67 2.93 -29.05 -4.36
C VAL A 67 3.25 -30.22 -5.27
N ALA A 68 2.23 -30.73 -5.97
CA ALA A 68 2.39 -31.90 -6.83
C ALA A 68 3.60 -31.68 -7.75
N PRO A 69 4.48 -32.69 -7.94
CA PRO A 69 5.59 -32.55 -8.86
C PRO A 69 5.03 -32.18 -10.24
N ALA A 70 5.58 -31.11 -10.83
CA ALA A 70 5.21 -30.68 -12.16
C ALA A 70 5.36 -31.86 -13.13
N ASN A 71 4.31 -32.12 -13.92
CA ASN A 71 4.28 -33.20 -14.89
C ASN A 71 5.45 -33.04 -15.89
N PRO A 72 6.35 -34.03 -16.03
CA PRO A 72 7.53 -33.93 -16.89
C PRO A 72 7.21 -33.84 -18.40
N ASN A 73 5.94 -34.02 -18.80
CA ASN A 73 5.50 -33.96 -20.20
C ASN A 73 5.03 -32.59 -20.68
N VAL A 74 5.14 -31.52 -19.88
CA VAL A 74 4.81 -30.16 -20.33
C VAL A 74 6.11 -29.44 -20.68
N PRO A 75 6.28 -28.93 -21.92
CA PRO A 75 7.43 -28.10 -22.23
C PRO A 75 7.44 -26.92 -21.26
N SER A 76 8.50 -26.85 -20.45
CA SER A 76 8.73 -25.77 -19.49
C SER A 76 8.51 -24.45 -20.22
N ALA A 77 7.50 -23.69 -19.80
CA ALA A 77 7.41 -22.29 -20.17
C ALA A 77 8.78 -21.64 -19.87
N PRO A 78 9.28 -20.73 -20.73
CA PRO A 78 10.52 -20.01 -20.44
C PRO A 78 10.41 -19.40 -19.05
N PRO A 79 11.51 -19.38 -18.27
CA PRO A 79 11.47 -18.94 -16.87
C PRO A 79 10.85 -17.54 -16.82
N GLU A 80 9.66 -17.47 -16.25
CA GLU A 80 8.94 -16.21 -16.14
C GLU A 80 9.77 -15.27 -15.29
N ILE A 81 10.11 -14.10 -15.85
CA ILE A 81 10.87 -13.08 -15.14
C ILE A 81 10.15 -12.78 -13.82
N PRO A 82 10.82 -12.92 -12.66
CA PRO A 82 10.22 -12.62 -11.37
C PRO A 82 9.57 -11.24 -11.39
N MET A 83 8.41 -11.09 -10.73
CA MET A 83 7.65 -9.83 -10.75
C MET A 83 8.50 -8.60 -10.41
N ALA A 84 9.39 -8.73 -9.41
CA ALA A 84 10.32 -7.67 -9.02
C ALA A 84 11.25 -7.24 -10.17
N GLU A 85 11.73 -8.20 -10.97
CA GLU A 85 12.62 -7.91 -12.08
C GLU A 85 11.87 -7.26 -13.25
N ARG A 86 10.59 -7.60 -13.47
CA ARG A 86 9.73 -6.88 -14.42
C ARG A 86 9.58 -5.40 -14.06
N PHE A 87 9.34 -5.09 -12.78
CA PHE A 87 9.28 -3.69 -12.32
C PHE A 87 10.62 -2.97 -12.48
N ARG A 88 11.74 -3.65 -12.18
CA ARG A 88 13.08 -3.11 -12.39
C ARG A 88 13.30 -2.70 -13.85
N LEU A 89 12.97 -3.59 -14.79
CA LEU A 89 13.12 -3.34 -16.23
C LEU A 89 12.20 -2.21 -16.71
N ALA A 90 10.92 -2.21 -16.29
CA ALA A 90 9.97 -1.16 -16.63
C ALA A 90 10.42 0.23 -16.15
N TYR A 91 11.06 0.31 -14.98
CA TYR A 91 11.64 1.57 -14.48
C TYR A 91 12.79 2.06 -15.37
N VAL A 92 13.73 1.18 -15.71
CA VAL A 92 14.89 1.53 -16.56
C VAL A 92 14.43 2.01 -17.93
N GLU A 93 13.48 1.30 -18.55
CA GLU A 93 12.92 1.70 -19.85
C GLU A 93 12.24 3.07 -19.77
N ARG A 94 11.44 3.32 -18.72
CA ARG A 94 10.81 4.62 -18.48
C ARG A 94 11.85 5.73 -18.35
N GLU A 95 12.91 5.50 -17.58
CA GLU A 95 13.97 6.48 -17.38
C GLU A 95 14.71 6.78 -18.68
N ALA A 96 15.03 5.76 -19.48
CA ALA A 96 15.64 5.92 -20.79
C ALA A 96 14.74 6.75 -21.73
N ARG A 97 13.44 6.46 -21.76
CA ARG A 97 12.46 7.22 -22.56
C ARG A 97 12.36 8.68 -22.13
N LEU A 98 12.48 8.96 -20.82
CA LEU A 98 12.39 10.32 -20.27
C LEU A 98 13.70 11.09 -20.32
N ALA A 99 14.86 10.43 -20.47
CA ALA A 99 16.17 11.06 -20.41
C ALA A 99 16.34 12.24 -21.39
N PRO A 100 15.95 12.14 -22.69
CA PRO A 100 16.07 13.27 -23.62
C PRO A 100 15.19 14.46 -23.22
N LYS A 101 13.98 14.19 -22.73
CA LYS A 101 13.04 15.24 -22.28
C LYS A 101 13.58 15.96 -21.04
N ARG A 102 14.11 15.22 -20.07
CA ARG A 102 14.74 15.79 -18.86
C ARG A 102 15.96 16.63 -19.22
N ALA A 103 16.85 16.11 -20.07
CA ALA A 103 18.03 16.85 -20.54
C ALA A 103 17.65 18.16 -21.26
N LYS A 104 16.64 18.13 -22.14
CA LYS A 104 16.14 19.33 -22.81
C LYS A 104 15.54 20.34 -21.82
N ARG A 105 14.69 19.86 -20.89
CA ARG A 105 14.05 20.70 -19.87
C ARG A 105 15.09 21.38 -18.97
N GLU A 106 16.12 20.65 -18.56
CA GLU A 106 17.19 21.20 -17.73
C GLU A 106 18.00 22.26 -18.46
N ARG A 107 18.42 22.00 -19.70
CA ARG A 107 19.13 23.01 -20.53
C ARG A 107 18.28 24.26 -20.72
N GLN A 108 16.98 24.09 -20.99
CA GLN A 108 16.06 25.22 -21.14
C GLN A 108 15.91 26.00 -19.83
N ARG A 109 15.79 25.31 -18.68
CA ARG A 109 15.73 25.93 -17.35
C ARG A 109 16.99 26.73 -17.07
N ARG A 110 18.18 26.17 -17.33
CA ARG A 110 19.46 26.87 -17.17
C ARG A 110 19.53 28.14 -18.02
N ARG A 111 19.19 28.06 -19.31
CA ARG A 111 19.14 29.24 -20.20
C ARG A 111 18.17 30.32 -19.74
N ARG A 112 17.02 29.93 -19.16
CA ARG A 112 16.07 30.89 -18.58
C ARG A 112 16.66 31.54 -17.33
N ALA A 113 17.18 30.73 -16.41
CA ALA A 113 17.82 31.24 -15.20
C ALA A 113 19.00 32.17 -15.51
N GLU A 114 19.84 31.85 -16.50
CA GLU A 114 20.92 32.73 -16.97
C GLU A 114 20.39 34.06 -17.50
N ARG A 115 19.35 34.04 -18.34
CA ARG A 115 18.71 35.27 -18.83
C ARG A 115 18.08 36.10 -17.71
N ASP A 116 17.39 35.44 -16.80
CA ASP A 116 16.72 36.08 -15.68
C ASP A 116 17.78 36.72 -14.75
N TYR A 117 18.89 36.02 -14.51
CA TYR A 117 20.05 36.54 -13.77
C TYR A 117 20.63 37.79 -14.43
N MET A 118 20.93 37.76 -15.74
CA MET A 118 21.46 38.93 -16.47
C MET A 118 20.47 40.11 -16.55
N MET A 119 19.16 39.85 -16.44
CA MET A 119 18.12 40.88 -16.45
C MET A 119 17.95 41.55 -15.08
N VAL A 120 18.02 40.77 -14.00
CA VAL A 120 17.74 41.23 -12.64
C VAL A 120 18.99 41.81 -11.98
N ASP A 121 20.17 41.27 -12.28
CA ASP A 121 21.43 41.71 -11.67
C ASP A 121 22.11 42.80 -12.52
N ILE A 122 22.17 44.01 -11.96
CA ILE A 122 22.75 45.20 -12.60
C ILE A 122 24.26 45.04 -12.80
N ASP A 123 24.95 44.40 -11.86
CA ASP A 123 26.40 44.20 -11.92
C ASP A 123 26.75 43.19 -13.01
N ALA A 124 26.00 42.09 -13.08
CA ALA A 124 26.15 41.12 -14.16
C ALA A 124 25.93 41.75 -15.55
N ARG A 125 24.94 42.64 -15.67
CA ARG A 125 24.65 43.36 -16.92
C ARG A 125 25.74 44.36 -17.28
N SER A 126 26.26 45.10 -16.31
CA SER A 126 27.31 46.11 -16.54
C SER A 126 28.62 45.46 -16.99
N VAL A 127 29.02 44.35 -16.36
CA VAL A 127 30.20 43.56 -16.74
C VAL A 127 30.07 43.02 -18.17
N ALA A 128 28.90 42.47 -18.53
CA ALA A 128 28.67 41.96 -19.88
C ALA A 128 28.77 43.05 -20.96
N LEU A 129 28.23 44.24 -20.70
CA LEU A 129 28.32 45.40 -21.61
C LEU A 129 29.76 45.90 -21.74
N ALA A 130 30.49 46.00 -20.63
CA ALA A 130 31.91 46.39 -20.64
C ALA A 130 32.74 45.41 -21.48
N ALA A 131 32.54 44.10 -21.30
CA ALA A 131 33.22 43.07 -22.09
C ALA A 131 32.91 43.18 -23.59
N GLN A 132 31.66 43.48 -23.96
CA GLN A 132 31.27 43.71 -25.35
C GLN A 132 31.98 44.93 -25.95
N ALA A 133 32.02 46.05 -25.22
CA ALA A 133 32.70 47.27 -25.64
C ALA A 133 34.20 47.02 -25.86
N SER A 134 34.88 46.37 -24.91
CA SER A 134 36.31 46.03 -25.04
C SER A 134 36.59 45.13 -26.24
N ARG A 135 35.68 44.19 -26.55
CA ARG A 135 35.85 43.27 -27.67
C ARG A 135 35.67 43.94 -29.03
N ASN A 136 34.81 44.96 -29.13
CA ASN A 136 34.64 45.74 -30.36
C ASN A 136 35.83 46.65 -30.61
N LEU A 137 36.38 47.27 -29.55
CA LEU A 137 37.58 48.11 -29.65
C LEU A 137 38.83 47.33 -30.10
N ARG A 138 38.92 46.03 -29.78
CA ARG A 138 40.03 45.16 -30.23
C ARG A 138 39.89 44.66 -31.67
N LYS A 139 38.73 44.85 -32.30
CA LYS A 139 38.44 44.41 -33.67
C LYS A 139 38.40 45.56 -34.68
N SER A 140 38.48 46.80 -34.21
CA SER A 140 38.65 48.00 -35.02
C SER A 140 40.12 48.34 -35.14
#